data_AF-A0A9W4EW53-F1
#
_entry.id   AF-A0A9W4EW53-F1
#
_cell.length_a   1.000
_cell.length_b   1.000
_cell.length_c   1.000
_cell.angle_alpha   90.00
_cell.angle_beta   90.00
_cell.angle_gamma   90.00
#
_symmetry.space_group_name_H-M   'P 1'
#
loop_
_entity.id
_entity.type
_entity.pdbx_description
1 polymer ?
#
loop_
_entity_poly.entity_id
_entity_poly.type
_entity_poly.pdbx_seq_one_letter_code
_entity_poly.pdbx_strand_id
1 'polypeptide(L)'
;MFDWLKDYQKLEEDIALLEYNLDRTKAELKRWISGDLREVRLTAESEGAKVEKRLEVIELDLAYKMNEMHNLLNLINEFKGLDNKIIRMKYIEGMTLPEIACALNYNADYIKRRHSTIARIIKFADKIKK
;
A
#
# COMPACT_ATOMS: atom_id res chain seq x y z
N MET A 1 18.05 -4.58 -4.25
CA MET A 1 18.52 -3.64 -3.19
C MET A 1 17.40 -2.65 -3.00
N PHE A 2 16.95 -2.42 -1.76
CA PHE A 2 15.62 -1.87 -1.44
C PHE A 2 14.47 -2.77 -1.93
N ASP A 3 14.62 -4.09 -1.81
CA ASP A 3 13.55 -5.02 -2.21
C ASP A 3 12.27 -4.76 -1.39
N TRP A 4 12.41 -4.33 -0.12
CA TRP A 4 11.33 -3.85 0.75
C TRP A 4 10.49 -2.70 0.15
N LEU A 5 11.06 -1.86 -0.72
CA LEU A 5 10.31 -0.75 -1.34
C LEU A 5 9.32 -1.29 -2.36
N LYS A 6 9.68 -2.36 -3.08
CA LYS A 6 8.78 -3.05 -4.01
C LYS A 6 7.66 -3.75 -3.24
N ASP A 7 8.01 -4.38 -2.11
CA ASP A 7 7.04 -5.03 -1.24
C ASP A 7 6.05 -4.01 -0.65
N TYR A 8 6.54 -2.84 -0.23
CA TYR A 8 5.70 -1.72 0.24
C TYR A 8 4.72 -1.26 -0.85
N GLN A 9 5.21 -0.98 -2.05
CA GLN A 9 4.38 -0.49 -3.17
C GLN A 9 3.31 -1.52 -3.55
N LYS A 10 3.68 -2.79 -3.60
CA LYS A 10 2.73 -3.86 -3.88
C LYS A 10 1.66 -3.98 -2.79
N LEU A 11 2.05 -3.92 -1.51
CA LEU A 11 1.09 -3.94 -0.40
C LEU A 11 0.14 -2.73 -0.44
N GLU A 12 0.65 -1.55 -0.78
CA GLU A 12 -0.15 -0.33 -0.95
C GLU A 12 -1.18 -0.49 -2.09
N GLU A 13 -0.77 -1.03 -3.25
CA GLU A 13 -1.66 -1.33 -4.37
C GLU A 13 -2.71 -2.39 -4.01
N ASP A 14 -2.30 -3.48 -3.34
CA ASP A 14 -3.19 -4.56 -2.92
C ASP A 14 -4.25 -4.04 -1.93
N ILE A 15 -3.85 -3.23 -0.94
CA ILE A 15 -4.75 -2.60 0.03
C ILE A 15 -5.74 -1.68 -0.69
N ALA A 16 -5.27 -0.79 -1.55
CA ALA A 16 -6.13 0.15 -2.28
C ALA A 16 -7.17 -0.59 -3.16
N LEU A 17 -6.77 -1.69 -3.78
CA LEU A 17 -7.69 -2.51 -4.57
C LEU A 17 -8.74 -3.22 -3.69
N LEU A 18 -8.32 -3.73 -2.52
CA LEU A 18 -9.24 -4.35 -1.55
C LEU A 18 -10.24 -3.33 -1.00
N GLU A 19 -9.81 -2.12 -0.64
CA GLU A 19 -10.68 -1.03 -0.18
C GLU A 19 -11.71 -0.66 -1.26
N TYR A 20 -11.27 -0.49 -2.51
CA TYR A 20 -12.17 -0.24 -3.63
C TYR A 20 -13.21 -1.36 -3.82
N ASN A 21 -12.78 -2.62 -3.74
CA ASN A 21 -13.67 -3.76 -3.85
C ASN A 21 -14.64 -3.85 -2.66
N LEU A 22 -14.19 -3.50 -1.45
CA LEU A 22 -15.00 -3.46 -0.25
C LEU A 22 -16.13 -2.44 -0.40
N ASP A 23 -15.82 -1.22 -0.83
CA ASP A 23 -16.81 -0.16 -1.05
C ASP A 23 -17.85 -0.56 -2.09
N ARG A 24 -17.42 -1.15 -3.20
CA ARG A 24 -18.32 -1.66 -4.24
C ARG A 24 -19.24 -2.75 -3.70
N THR A 25 -18.70 -3.67 -2.90
CA THR A 25 -19.46 -4.79 -2.32
C THR A 25 -20.45 -4.30 -1.26
N LYS A 26 -20.08 -3.30 -0.45
CA LYS A 26 -20.99 -2.61 0.49
C LYS A 26 -22.13 -1.91 -0.25
N ALA A 27 -21.84 -1.24 -1.37
CA ALA A 27 -22.86 -0.61 -2.20
C ALA A 27 -23.82 -1.64 -2.83
N GLU A 28 -23.30 -2.78 -3.29
CA GLU A 28 -24.11 -3.91 -3.78
C GLU A 28 -25.02 -4.44 -2.67
N LEU A 29 -24.48 -4.72 -1.48
CA LEU A 29 -25.25 -5.21 -0.34
C LEU A 29 -26.39 -4.25 0.03
N LYS A 30 -26.14 -2.93 0.01
CA LYS A 30 -27.17 -1.92 0.24
C LYS A 30 -28.33 -2.01 -0.75
N ARG A 31 -28.07 -2.36 -2.02
CA ARG A 31 -29.12 -2.55 -3.03
C ARG A 31 -30.00 -3.77 -2.71
N TRP A 32 -29.41 -4.84 -2.19
CA TRP A 32 -30.12 -6.03 -1.75
C TRP A 32 -30.94 -5.82 -0.47
N ILE A 33 -30.43 -5.05 0.48
CA ILE A 33 -31.12 -4.83 1.77
C ILE A 33 -32.23 -3.79 1.64
N SER A 34 -31.95 -2.67 0.98
CA SER A 34 -32.83 -1.49 1.00
C SER A 34 -33.02 -0.80 -0.35
N GLY A 35 -32.50 -1.38 -1.44
CA GLY A 35 -32.55 -0.77 -2.76
C GLY A 35 -33.44 -1.53 -3.75
N ASP A 36 -33.09 -1.40 -5.02
CA ASP A 36 -33.83 -1.93 -6.16
C ASP A 36 -33.87 -3.47 -6.22
N LEU A 37 -32.97 -4.15 -5.51
CA LEU A 37 -32.89 -5.61 -5.47
C LEU A 37 -33.59 -6.24 -4.26
N ARG A 38 -34.23 -5.43 -3.39
CA ARG A 38 -34.83 -5.88 -2.12
C ARG A 38 -35.91 -6.95 -2.28
N GLU A 39 -36.75 -6.83 -3.31
CA GLU A 39 -37.88 -7.74 -3.53
C GLU A 39 -37.47 -9.02 -4.30
N VAL A 40 -36.20 -9.13 -4.71
CA VAL A 40 -35.65 -10.34 -5.32
C VAL A 40 -35.35 -11.32 -4.18
N ARG A 41 -36.12 -12.42 -4.10
CA ARG A 41 -36.13 -13.34 -2.94
C ARG A 41 -34.72 -13.77 -2.51
N LEU A 42 -34.31 -13.30 -1.33
CA LEU A 42 -33.11 -13.73 -0.62
C LEU A 42 -33.38 -15.08 0.07
N THR A 43 -33.20 -16.20 -0.63
CA THR A 43 -33.01 -17.52 0.04
C THR A 43 -31.59 -17.60 0.63
N ALA A 44 -31.29 -18.58 1.48
CA ALA A 44 -29.93 -18.80 1.99
C ALA A 44 -28.88 -19.08 0.88
N GLU A 45 -29.34 -19.47 -0.32
CA GLU A 45 -28.53 -19.67 -1.53
C GLU A 45 -28.54 -18.45 -2.45
N SER A 46 -29.23 -17.37 -2.07
CA SER A 46 -29.35 -16.17 -2.89
C SER A 46 -28.02 -15.47 -3.09
N GLU A 47 -27.95 -14.70 -4.17
CA GLU A 47 -26.78 -13.88 -4.48
C GLU A 47 -26.49 -12.87 -3.35
N GLY A 48 -27.49 -12.37 -2.63
CA GLY A 48 -27.30 -11.51 -1.46
C GLY A 48 -26.53 -12.18 -0.31
N ALA A 49 -26.87 -13.42 0.04
CA ALA A 49 -26.13 -14.18 1.06
C ALA A 49 -24.67 -14.45 0.65
N LYS A 50 -24.41 -14.60 -0.66
CA LYS A 50 -23.04 -14.68 -1.21
C LYS A 50 -22.32 -13.33 -1.15
N VAL A 51 -23.03 -12.19 -1.21
CA VAL A 51 -22.44 -10.85 -1.06
C VAL A 51 -21.89 -10.66 0.36
N GLU A 52 -22.64 -11.03 1.39
CA GLU A 52 -22.19 -10.92 2.79
C GLU A 52 -20.92 -11.76 3.03
N LYS A 53 -20.91 -13.02 2.57
CA LYS A 53 -19.73 -13.87 2.69
C LYS A 53 -18.51 -13.32 1.92
N ARG A 54 -18.72 -12.74 0.72
CA ARG A 54 -17.63 -12.05 -0.01
C ARG A 54 -17.12 -10.84 0.76
N LEU A 55 -18.02 -10.09 1.39
CA LEU A 55 -17.66 -8.93 2.21
C LEU A 55 -16.77 -9.35 3.38
N GLU A 56 -17.15 -10.39 4.12
CA GLU A 56 -16.35 -10.92 5.23
C GLU A 56 -14.93 -11.33 4.78
N VAL A 57 -14.81 -11.98 3.63
CA VAL A 57 -13.50 -12.38 3.07
C VAL A 57 -12.65 -11.15 2.73
N ILE A 58 -13.23 -10.13 2.09
CA ILE A 58 -12.50 -8.89 1.75
C ILE A 58 -12.06 -8.16 3.03
N GLU A 59 -12.91 -8.06 4.04
CA GLU A 59 -12.56 -7.40 5.31
C GLU A 59 -11.44 -8.15 6.05
N LEU A 60 -11.50 -9.48 6.05
CA LEU A 60 -10.45 -10.31 6.64
C LEU A 60 -9.11 -10.15 5.89
N ASP A 61 -9.11 -10.21 4.57
CA ASP A 61 -7.92 -10.04 3.75
C ASP A 61 -7.31 -8.64 3.91
N LEU A 62 -8.16 -7.62 3.96
CA LEU A 62 -7.75 -6.24 4.22
C LEU A 62 -7.07 -6.13 5.60
N ALA A 63 -7.65 -6.71 6.64
CA ALA A 63 -7.06 -6.72 7.98
C ALA A 63 -5.69 -7.40 8.00
N TYR A 64 -5.53 -8.53 7.30
CA TYR A 64 -4.22 -9.19 7.17
C TYR A 64 -3.20 -8.30 6.46
N LYS A 65 -3.58 -7.70 5.33
CA LYS A 65 -2.70 -6.83 4.53
C LYS A 65 -2.30 -5.56 5.27
N MET A 66 -3.21 -4.94 6.02
CA MET A 66 -2.90 -3.80 6.88
C MET A 66 -1.92 -4.17 8.00
N ASN A 67 -2.04 -5.37 8.58
CA ASN A 67 -1.07 -5.86 9.56
C ASN A 67 0.30 -6.13 8.93
N GLU A 68 0.35 -6.70 7.71
CA GLU A 68 1.60 -6.86 6.95
C GLU A 68 2.26 -5.50 6.67
N MET A 69 1.49 -4.50 6.24
CA MET A 69 1.96 -3.13 6.03
C MET A 69 2.53 -2.54 7.32
N HIS A 70 1.83 -2.69 8.45
CA HIS A 70 2.30 -2.23 9.75
C HIS A 70 3.66 -2.85 10.12
N ASN A 71 3.79 -4.17 9.97
CA ASN A 71 5.03 -4.90 10.27
C ASN A 71 6.18 -4.45 9.36
N LEU A 72 5.90 -4.26 8.06
CA LEU A 72 6.90 -3.79 7.10
C LEU A 72 7.39 -2.38 7.44
N LEU A 73 6.48 -1.47 7.80
CA LEU A 73 6.83 -0.11 8.21
C LEU A 73 7.70 -0.10 9.48
N ASN A 74 7.38 -0.95 10.46
CA ASN A 74 8.20 -1.11 11.66
C ASN A 74 9.61 -1.57 11.32
N LEU A 75 9.75 -2.58 10.46
CA LEU A 75 11.05 -3.06 9.99
C LEU A 75 11.85 -1.96 9.27
N ILE A 76 11.21 -1.22 8.35
CA ILE A 76 11.86 -0.13 7.61
C ILE A 76 12.33 0.97 8.57
N ASN A 77 11.60 1.24 9.65
CA ASN A 77 11.97 2.24 10.65
C ASN A 77 13.22 1.86 11.45
N GLU A 78 13.56 0.58 11.54
CA GLU A 78 14.81 0.11 12.17
C GLU A 78 16.04 0.29 11.27
N PHE A 79 15.85 0.46 9.97
CA PHE A 79 16.96 0.59 9.02
C PHE A 79 17.74 1.87 9.24
N LYS A 80 19.02 1.70 9.58
CA LYS A 80 19.98 2.78 9.74
C LYS A 80 20.57 3.19 8.39
N GLY A 81 21.24 4.32 8.39
CA GLY A 81 21.94 4.85 7.22
C GLY A 81 21.12 5.89 6.45
N LEU A 82 21.86 6.82 5.84
CA LEU A 82 21.27 7.96 5.15
C LEU A 82 20.41 7.55 3.94
N ASP A 83 20.82 6.53 3.20
CA ASP A 83 20.11 6.11 1.98
C ASP A 83 18.72 5.55 2.29
N ASN A 84 18.61 4.72 3.33
CA ASN A 84 17.32 4.19 3.81
C ASN A 84 16.40 5.33 4.24
N LYS A 85 16.91 6.31 4.98
CA LYS A 85 16.14 7.50 5.39
C LYS A 85 15.65 8.30 4.19
N ILE A 86 16.52 8.59 3.22
CA ILE A 86 16.16 9.34 2.01
C ILE A 86 15.06 8.59 1.23
N ILE A 87 15.18 7.27 1.06
CA ILE A 87 14.20 6.48 0.30
C ILE A 87 12.87 6.39 1.05
N ARG A 88 12.87 6.10 2.36
CA ARG A 88 11.65 6.07 3.17
C ARG A 88 10.91 7.41 3.12
N MET A 89 11.60 8.51 3.40
CA MET A 89 10.98 9.84 3.42
C MET A 89 10.47 10.24 2.03
N LYS A 90 11.16 9.84 0.95
CA LYS A 90 10.77 10.19 -0.41
C LYS A 90 9.54 9.43 -0.90
N TYR A 91 9.49 8.13 -0.64
CA TYR A 91 8.53 7.22 -1.28
C TYR A 91 7.42 6.74 -0.35
N ILE A 92 7.62 6.74 0.96
CA ILE A 92 6.59 6.37 1.95
C ILE A 92 5.98 7.64 2.54
N GLU A 93 6.82 8.59 2.99
CA GLU A 93 6.32 9.83 3.63
C GLU A 93 5.95 10.92 2.60
N GLY A 94 6.17 10.68 1.30
CA GLY A 94 5.80 11.60 0.22
C GLY A 94 6.62 12.89 0.13
N MET A 95 7.69 13.05 0.92
CA MET A 95 8.44 14.30 1.00
C MET A 95 9.19 14.64 -0.30
N THR A 96 9.41 15.93 -0.51
CA THR A 96 10.31 16.45 -1.54
C THR A 96 11.77 16.38 -1.08
N LEU A 97 12.72 16.33 -2.02
CA LEU A 97 14.15 16.31 -1.68
C LEU A 97 14.60 17.52 -0.83
N PRO A 98 14.10 18.76 -1.05
CA PRO A 98 14.36 19.87 -0.16
C PRO A 98 13.82 19.69 1.25
N GLU A 99 12.60 19.17 1.42
CA GLU A 99 12.03 18.87 2.74
C GLU A 99 12.85 17.82 3.47
N ILE A 100 13.29 16.77 2.77
CA ILE A 100 14.18 15.73 3.33
C ILE A 100 15.51 16.34 3.77
N ALA A 101 16.08 17.24 2.97
CA ALA A 101 17.32 17.91 3.32
C ALA A 101 17.17 18.77 4.58
N CYS A 102 16.07 19.51 4.69
CA CYS A 102 15.72 20.26 5.90
C CYS A 102 15.57 19.34 7.11
N ALA A 103 14.74 18.30 7.01
CA ALA A 103 14.46 17.38 8.11
C ALA A 103 15.68 16.58 8.59
N LEU A 104 16.63 16.29 7.69
CA LEU A 104 17.87 15.60 8.03
C LEU A 104 19.04 16.55 8.36
N ASN A 105 18.83 17.87 8.30
CA ASN A 105 19.87 18.90 8.45
C ASN A 105 21.06 18.73 7.48
N TYR A 106 20.76 18.41 6.22
CA TYR A 106 21.75 18.35 5.14
C TYR A 106 21.54 19.47 4.12
N ASN A 107 22.59 19.79 3.38
CA ASN A 107 22.47 20.62 2.20
C ASN A 107 21.59 19.95 1.13
N ALA A 108 20.69 20.71 0.51
CA ALA A 108 19.74 20.20 -0.48
C ALA A 108 20.41 19.57 -1.70
N ASP A 109 21.52 20.15 -2.19
CA ASP A 109 22.25 19.57 -3.34
C ASP A 109 22.92 18.25 -2.98
N TYR A 110 23.38 18.10 -1.74
CA TYR A 110 23.94 16.84 -1.26
C TYR A 110 22.88 15.72 -1.29
N ILE A 111 21.68 15.97 -0.75
CA ILE A 111 20.56 15.00 -0.79
C ILE A 111 20.17 14.68 -2.22
N LYS A 112 20.10 15.68 -3.11
CA LYS A 112 19.78 15.47 -4.53
C LYS A 112 20.80 14.58 -5.24
N ARG A 113 22.10 14.82 -5.02
CA ARG A 113 23.18 13.99 -5.57
C ARG A 113 23.14 12.57 -5.00
N ARG A 114 22.88 12.43 -3.69
CA ARG A 114 22.79 11.14 -3.03
C ARG A 114 21.62 10.32 -3.56
N HIS A 115 20.41 10.89 -3.63
CA HIS A 115 19.23 10.28 -4.22
C HIS A 115 19.47 9.82 -5.67
N SER A 116 20.08 10.67 -6.50
CA SER A 116 20.43 10.32 -7.89
C SER A 116 21.42 9.15 -8.00
N THR A 117 22.28 8.97 -6.99
CA THR A 117 23.23 7.86 -6.91
C THR A 117 22.52 6.57 -6.50
N ILE A 118 21.66 6.64 -5.49
CA ILE A 118 20.82 5.50 -5.06
C ILE A 118 19.97 5.02 -6.23
N ALA A 119 19.29 5.92 -6.95
CA ALA A 119 18.46 5.58 -8.09
C ALA A 119 19.23 4.86 -9.21
N ARG A 120 20.49 5.26 -9.47
CA ARG A 120 21.36 4.56 -10.44
C ARG A 120 21.73 3.15 -9.96
N ILE A 121 22.06 3.00 -8.68
CA ILE A 121 22.39 1.69 -8.10
C ILE A 121 21.20 0.74 -8.17
N ILE A 122 19.99 1.21 -7.82
CA ILE A 122 18.76 0.42 -7.92
C ILE A 122 18.54 -0.05 -9.36
N LYS A 123 18.58 0.88 -10.33
CA LYS A 123 18.41 0.54 -11.76
C LYS A 123 19.44 -0.46 -12.26
N PHE A 124 20.68 -0.37 -11.77
CA PHE A 124 21.74 -1.30 -12.13
C PHE A 124 21.52 -2.68 -11.51
N ALA A 125 21.20 -2.76 -10.22
CA ALA A 125 20.92 -4.01 -9.53
C ALA A 125 19.74 -4.77 -10.16
N ASP A 126 18.69 -4.04 -10.57
CA ASP A 126 17.53 -4.63 -11.25
C ASP A 126 17.86 -5.19 -12.64
N LYS A 127 18.89 -4.66 -13.32
CA LYS A 127 19.37 -5.23 -14.59
C LYS A 127 20.17 -6.51 -14.41
N ILE A 128 20.88 -6.66 -13.29
CA ILE A 128 21.69 -7.85 -13.00
C ILE A 128 20.83 -9.03 -12.53
N LYS A 129 19.70 -8.76 -11.86
CA LYS A 129 18.77 -9.79 -11.39
C LYS A 129 17.94 -10.45 -12.50
N LYS A 130 18.12 -10.07 -13.77
CA LYS A 130 17.49 -10.66 -14.95
C LYS A 130 18.42 -11.68 -15.61
#